data_AF-A0A0D3DMB1-F1
#
_entry.id   AF-A0A0D3DMB1-F1
#
_cell.length_a   1.000
_cell.length_b   1.000
_cell.length_c   1.000
_cell.angle_alpha   90.00
_cell.angle_beta   90.00
_cell.angle_gamma   90.00
#
_symmetry.space_group_name_H-M   'P 1'
#
loop_
_entity.id
_entity.type
_entity.pdbx_description
1 polymer ?
#
loop_
_entity_poly.entity_id
_entity_poly.type
_entity_poly.pdbx_seq_one_letter_code
_entity_poly.pdbx_strand_id
1 'polypeptide(L)'
;SSNRHSGVRHSTFESLRLSRSSKSIASGFLCFWDSLDFKKDMKFVGITVLFLDENVNSVIHGFTPVERANHYKPSLKAGSIVNVDPFEVARCSSMYKITDHPFLIRFISLTIIDEVITGAPEINLQSPSD
;
A
#
# COMPACT_ATOMS: atom_id res chain seq x y z
N SER A 1 29.27 -12.77 18.93
CA SER A 1 28.08 -12.34 19.70
C SER A 1 26.99 -11.84 18.77
N SER A 2 25.95 -12.65 18.59
CA SER A 2 24.54 -12.26 18.41
C SER A 2 24.24 -10.88 17.77
N ASN A 3 24.30 -10.79 16.43
CA ASN A 3 23.56 -9.77 15.67
C ASN A 3 22.07 -10.12 15.73
N ARG A 4 21.40 -9.76 16.82
CA ARG A 4 19.94 -9.75 16.91
C ARG A 4 19.44 -8.60 16.05
N HIS A 5 19.28 -8.85 14.75
CA HIS A 5 18.33 -8.07 13.98
C HIS A 5 16.96 -8.43 14.57
N SER A 6 16.33 -7.51 15.30
CA SER A 6 14.91 -7.63 15.58
C SER A 6 14.20 -7.46 14.24
N GLY A 7 14.13 -8.54 13.45
CA GLY A 7 13.45 -8.55 12.17
C GLY A 7 12.01 -8.13 12.40
N VAL A 8 11.68 -6.92 11.95
CA VAL A 8 10.30 -6.47 11.88
C VAL A 8 9.58 -7.49 11.02
N ARG A 9 8.64 -8.23 11.61
CA ARG A 9 7.89 -9.25 10.87
C ARG A 9 6.87 -8.56 10.00
N HIS A 10 7.22 -8.37 8.73
CA HIS A 10 6.31 -7.84 7.72
C HIS A 10 5.26 -8.90 7.35
N SER A 11 4.06 -8.43 7.04
CA SER A 11 2.98 -9.27 6.52
C SER A 11 2.94 -9.20 5.00
N THR A 12 2.73 -10.33 4.34
CA THR A 12 2.38 -10.37 2.90
C THR A 12 0.91 -10.02 2.70
N PHE A 13 0.52 -9.62 1.49
CA PHE A 13 -0.85 -9.26 1.15
C PHE A 13 -1.81 -10.44 1.34
N GLU A 14 -1.38 -11.67 1.03
CA GLU A 14 -2.16 -12.89 1.24
C GLU A 14 -2.54 -13.11 2.72
N SER A 15 -1.70 -12.64 3.64
CA SER A 15 -1.94 -12.77 5.08
C SER A 15 -2.90 -11.69 5.64
N LEU A 16 -3.25 -10.67 4.84
CA LEU A 16 -4.13 -9.59 5.28
C LEU A 16 -5.54 -10.10 5.59
N ARG A 17 -6.14 -9.56 6.64
CA ARG A 17 -7.50 -9.86 7.10
C ARG A 17 -8.20 -8.55 7.42
N LEU A 18 -9.53 -8.55 7.36
CA LEU A 18 -10.33 -7.37 7.66
C LEU A 18 -10.19 -6.95 9.11
N SER A 19 -9.36 -5.94 9.33
CA SER A 19 -9.14 -5.31 10.62
C SER A 19 -8.27 -4.07 10.42
N ARG A 20 -8.11 -3.30 11.50
CA ARG A 20 -6.98 -2.39 11.62
C ARG A 20 -5.72 -3.25 11.84
N SER A 21 -4.80 -3.24 10.89
CA SER A 21 -3.55 -3.96 10.99
C SER A 21 -2.62 -3.24 11.97
N SER A 22 -2.12 -3.97 12.96
CA SER A 22 -0.97 -3.58 13.79
C SER A 22 0.36 -4.12 13.24
N LYS A 23 0.30 -4.89 12.15
CA LYS A 23 1.48 -5.41 11.46
C LYS A 23 1.82 -4.52 10.29
N SER A 24 3.10 -4.25 10.12
CA SER A 24 3.60 -3.50 8.99
C SER A 24 3.69 -4.36 7.74
N ILE A 25 3.68 -3.70 6.59
CA ILE A 25 3.98 -4.29 5.29
C ILE A 25 5.24 -3.65 4.75
N ALA A 26 6.12 -4.45 4.16
CA ALA A 26 7.16 -3.95 3.27
C ALA A 26 6.62 -4.07 1.85
N SER A 27 6.55 -2.95 1.13
CA SER A 27 5.89 -2.91 -0.17
C SER A 27 6.63 -1.99 -1.13
N GLY A 28 6.76 -2.44 -2.37
CA GLY A 28 7.02 -1.59 -3.50
C GLY A 28 5.83 -0.68 -3.79
N PHE A 29 6.07 0.61 -3.97
CA PHE A 29 5.09 1.57 -4.48
C PHE A 29 5.21 1.63 -6.00
N LEU A 30 4.27 1.01 -6.73
CA LEU A 30 4.34 0.94 -8.19
C LEU A 30 3.97 2.27 -8.84
N CYS A 31 2.76 2.77 -8.56
CA CYS A 31 2.28 4.06 -9.03
C CYS A 31 1.12 4.56 -8.16
N PHE A 32 0.71 5.80 -8.36
CA PHE A 32 -0.44 6.40 -7.69
C PHE A 32 -1.12 7.43 -8.59
N TRP A 33 -2.40 7.67 -8.35
CA TRP A 33 -3.19 8.66 -9.09
C TRP A 33 -4.31 9.23 -8.23
N ASP A 34 -4.79 10.40 -8.62
CA ASP A 34 -5.95 11.04 -7.98
C ASP A 34 -7.23 10.26 -8.36
N SER A 35 -7.98 9.86 -7.35
CA SER A 35 -9.27 9.18 -7.47
C SER A 35 -10.42 10.18 -7.44
N LEU A 36 -11.34 10.02 -8.39
CA LEU A 36 -12.47 10.91 -8.60
C LEU A 36 -13.80 10.15 -8.45
N ASP A 37 -14.79 10.76 -7.81
CA ASP A 37 -16.17 10.24 -7.74
C ASP A 37 -16.96 10.72 -8.98
N PHE A 38 -17.06 9.86 -9.99
CA PHE A 38 -17.78 10.14 -11.22
C PHE A 38 -19.27 10.45 -11.01
N LYS A 39 -19.87 9.98 -9.92
CA LYS A 39 -21.28 10.26 -9.60
C LYS A 39 -21.47 11.61 -8.92
N LYS A 40 -20.40 12.23 -8.45
CA LYS A 40 -20.39 13.52 -7.78
C LYS A 40 -19.52 14.51 -8.54
N ASP A 41 -19.83 14.71 -9.82
CA ASP A 41 -19.19 15.72 -10.67
C ASP A 41 -17.66 15.62 -10.73
N MET A 42 -17.14 14.39 -10.78
CA MET A 42 -15.69 14.11 -10.76
C MET A 42 -14.97 14.68 -9.53
N LYS A 43 -15.68 14.81 -8.40
CA LYS A 43 -15.09 15.30 -7.15
C LYS A 43 -13.91 14.45 -6.74
N PHE A 44 -12.78 15.09 -6.43
CA PHE A 44 -11.63 14.44 -5.83
C PHE A 44 -12.01 13.78 -4.49
N VAL A 45 -11.77 12.46 -4.38
CA VAL A 45 -12.11 11.67 -3.19
C VAL A 45 -10.89 11.10 -2.48
N GLY A 46 -9.71 11.16 -3.09
CA GLY A 46 -8.49 10.66 -2.49
C GLY A 46 -7.44 10.27 -3.52
N ILE A 47 -6.37 9.64 -3.06
CA ILE A 47 -5.29 9.12 -3.90
C ILE A 47 -5.36 7.60 -3.83
N THR A 48 -5.38 6.95 -4.99
CA THR A 48 -5.17 5.50 -5.09
C THR A 48 -3.69 5.23 -5.28
N VAL A 49 -3.19 4.19 -4.62
CA VAL A 49 -1.79 3.74 -4.72
C VAL A 49 -1.78 2.26 -5.11
N LEU A 50 -0.80 1.82 -5.90
CA LEU A 50 -0.57 0.39 -6.15
C LEU A 50 0.66 -0.09 -5.37
N PHE A 51 0.47 -1.20 -4.67
CA PHE A 51 1.44 -1.85 -3.82
C PHE A 51 1.79 -3.24 -4.36
N LEU A 52 3.07 -3.58 -4.33
CA LEU A 52 3.62 -4.89 -4.66
C LEU A 52 4.39 -5.41 -3.44
N ASP A 53 4.14 -6.65 -3.01
CA ASP A 53 4.94 -7.29 -1.97
C ASP A 53 5.94 -8.29 -2.57
N GLU A 54 6.58 -9.09 -1.71
CA GLU A 54 7.58 -10.09 -2.08
C GLU A 54 7.02 -11.27 -2.90
N ASN A 55 5.70 -11.48 -2.86
CA ASN A 55 5.07 -12.55 -3.58
C ASN A 55 4.93 -12.19 -5.07
N VAL A 56 5.30 -13.12 -5.94
CA VAL A 56 5.25 -12.92 -7.40
C VAL A 56 3.85 -12.48 -7.83
N ASN A 57 3.78 -11.34 -8.53
CA ASN A 57 2.54 -10.74 -9.06
C ASN A 57 1.44 -10.45 -8.03
N SER A 58 1.79 -10.35 -6.75
CA SER A 58 0.83 -10.04 -5.68
C SER A 58 0.68 -8.52 -5.54
N VAL A 59 -0.33 -7.97 -6.22
CA VAL A 59 -0.61 -6.52 -6.25
C VAL A 59 -1.89 -6.20 -5.49
N ILE A 60 -1.80 -5.26 -4.55
CA ILE A 60 -2.94 -4.71 -3.83
C ILE A 60 -3.01 -3.21 -4.06
N HIS A 61 -4.22 -2.63 -4.10
CA HIS A 61 -4.35 -1.18 -4.12
C HIS A 61 -4.53 -0.62 -2.71
N GLY A 62 -3.92 0.53 -2.49
CA GLY A 62 -4.10 1.40 -1.34
C GLY A 62 -5.03 2.57 -1.65
N PHE A 63 -5.59 3.17 -0.60
CA PHE A 63 -6.39 4.37 -0.70
C PHE A 63 -6.12 5.36 0.45
N THR A 64 -5.77 6.57 0.07
CA THR A 64 -5.67 7.74 0.95
C THR A 64 -6.86 8.63 0.70
N PRO A 65 -7.80 8.81 1.64
CA PRO A 65 -8.97 9.65 1.39
C PRO A 65 -8.59 11.14 1.34
N VAL A 66 -9.46 11.94 0.71
CA VAL A 66 -9.25 13.36 0.44
C VAL A 66 -8.81 14.16 1.66
N GLU A 67 -9.34 13.87 2.86
CA GLU A 67 -8.99 14.60 4.08
C GLU A 67 -7.52 14.43 4.49
N ARG A 68 -6.85 13.39 3.96
CA ARG A 68 -5.47 13.02 4.27
C ARG A 68 -4.54 13.09 3.06
N ALA A 69 -5.08 13.30 1.86
CA ALA A 69 -4.32 13.28 0.60
C ALA A 69 -3.11 14.22 0.64
N ASN A 70 -3.31 15.48 1.04
CA ASN A 70 -2.23 16.47 1.08
C ASN A 70 -1.11 16.13 2.08
N HIS A 71 -1.43 15.41 3.16
CA HIS A 71 -0.45 14.98 4.14
C HIS A 71 0.46 13.88 3.58
N TYR A 72 -0.12 12.90 2.89
CA TYR A 72 0.63 11.74 2.39
C TYR A 72 1.24 11.92 1.01
N LYS A 73 0.68 12.77 0.15
CA LYS A 73 1.13 12.95 -1.24
C LYS A 73 2.65 13.20 -1.35
N PRO A 74 3.30 14.01 -0.48
CA PRO A 74 4.76 14.19 -0.52
C PRO A 74 5.57 12.91 -0.25
N SER A 75 5.01 11.94 0.49
CA SER A 75 5.65 10.66 0.82
C SER A 75 5.40 9.57 -0.24
N LEU A 76 4.52 9.81 -1.22
CA LEU A 76 4.24 8.86 -2.29
C LEU A 76 5.25 9.02 -3.43
N LYS A 77 6.17 8.05 -3.55
CA LYS A 77 7.16 7.99 -4.62
C LYS A 77 7.03 6.67 -5.38
N ALA A 78 6.79 6.74 -6.69
CA ALA A 78 6.79 5.54 -7.52
C ALA A 78 8.20 4.93 -7.57
N GLY A 79 8.29 3.61 -7.54
CA GLY A 79 9.54 2.85 -7.53
C GLY A 79 10.25 2.76 -6.17
N SER A 80 9.71 3.33 -5.09
CA SER A 80 10.29 3.15 -3.75
C SER A 80 9.80 1.86 -3.09
N ILE A 81 10.66 1.22 -2.30
CA ILE A 81 10.25 0.18 -1.34
C ILE A 81 10.08 0.85 0.02
N VAL A 82 8.90 0.71 0.61
CA VAL A 82 8.56 1.37 1.88
C VAL A 82 7.91 0.41 2.85
N ASN A 83 8.04 0.74 4.13
CA ASN A 83 7.27 0.16 5.20
C ASN A 83 6.03 1.02 5.47
N VAL A 84 4.86 0.38 5.62
CA VAL A 84 3.60 1.06 5.92
C VAL A 84 2.97 0.47 7.18
N ASP A 85 2.76 1.29 8.21
CA ASP A 85 1.98 0.96 9.40
C ASP A 85 1.58 2.20 10.22
N PRO A 86 0.57 2.09 11.10
CA PRO A 86 -0.58 1.20 11.00
C PRO A 86 -1.49 1.57 9.81
N PHE A 87 -2.30 0.62 9.36
CA PHE A 87 -3.30 0.84 8.30
C PHE A 87 -4.56 0.00 8.55
N GLU A 88 -5.62 0.28 7.81
CA GLU A 88 -6.84 -0.53 7.82
C GLU A 88 -6.94 -1.40 6.57
N VAL A 89 -7.43 -2.63 6.72
CA VAL A 89 -7.75 -3.52 5.60
C VAL A 89 -9.26 -3.48 5.38
N ALA A 90 -9.68 -3.06 4.20
CA ALA A 90 -11.08 -2.99 3.80
C ALA A 90 -11.38 -3.92 2.61
N ARG A 91 -12.65 -4.30 2.43
CA ARG A 91 -13.07 -5.03 1.21
C ARG A 91 -13.18 -4.07 0.03
N CYS A 92 -12.73 -4.52 -1.12
CA CYS A 92 -12.97 -3.83 -2.39
C CYS A 92 -14.45 -3.92 -2.75
N SER A 93 -15.05 -2.83 -3.25
CA SER A 93 -16.35 -2.90 -3.92
C SER A 93 -16.16 -3.44 -5.34
N SER A 94 -16.98 -4.42 -5.74
CA SER A 94 -16.88 -5.09 -7.05
C SER A 94 -17.02 -4.16 -8.27
N MET A 95 -17.57 -2.96 -8.09
CA MET A 95 -17.83 -1.99 -9.15
C MET A 95 -16.56 -1.41 -9.80
N TYR A 96 -15.44 -1.39 -9.07
CA TYR A 96 -14.16 -0.83 -9.54
C TYR A 96 -13.00 -1.72 -9.05
N LYS A 97 -12.77 -2.82 -9.76
CA LYS A 97 -11.64 -3.72 -9.48
C LYS A 97 -10.38 -3.18 -10.15
N ILE A 98 -9.49 -2.61 -9.34
CA ILE A 98 -8.18 -2.12 -9.79
C ILE A 98 -7.18 -3.29 -9.84
N THR A 99 -7.29 -4.21 -8.87
CA THR A 99 -6.48 -5.41 -8.76
C THR A 99 -7.39 -6.60 -8.44
N ASP A 100 -6.90 -7.82 -8.64
CA ASP A 100 -7.63 -9.05 -8.31
C ASP A 100 -7.69 -9.33 -6.80
N HIS A 101 -6.91 -8.59 -6.00
CA HIS A 101 -6.88 -8.76 -4.56
C HIS A 101 -8.24 -8.33 -3.93
N PRO A 102 -8.84 -9.16 -3.06
CA PRO A 102 -10.19 -8.91 -2.51
C PRO A 102 -10.23 -7.76 -1.48
N PHE A 103 -9.06 -7.34 -1.00
CA PHE A 103 -8.90 -6.27 -0.02
C PHE A 103 -8.12 -5.10 -0.58
N LEU A 104 -8.27 -3.95 0.08
CA LEU A 104 -7.48 -2.75 -0.13
C LEU A 104 -6.92 -2.24 1.20
N ILE A 105 -5.80 -1.54 1.14
CA ILE A 105 -5.17 -0.88 2.29
C ILE A 105 -5.68 0.56 2.40
N ARG A 106 -6.23 0.96 3.55
CA ARG A 106 -6.66 2.34 3.80
C ARG A 106 -5.68 3.03 4.74
N PHE A 107 -5.20 4.18 4.33
CA PHE A 107 -4.40 5.03 5.20
C PHE A 107 -5.31 5.69 6.24
N ILE A 108 -4.91 5.58 7.50
CA ILE A 108 -5.54 6.24 8.64
C ILE A 108 -4.67 7.44 9.05
N SER A 109 -5.18 8.32 9.91
CA SER A 109 -4.44 9.53 10.30
C SER A 109 -3.08 9.28 10.95
N LEU A 110 -2.84 8.07 11.44
CA LEU A 110 -1.58 7.65 12.08
C LEU A 110 -0.70 6.81 11.16
N THR A 111 -1.08 6.57 9.91
CA THR A 111 -0.26 5.79 8.98
C THR A 111 1.08 6.52 8.77
N ILE A 112 2.16 5.77 8.86
CA ILE A 112 3.54 6.18 8.61
C ILE A 112 4.01 5.44 7.35
N ILE A 113 4.81 6.13 6.53
CA ILE A 113 5.40 5.60 5.31
C ILE A 113 6.89 5.89 5.40
N ASP A 114 7.68 4.86 5.65
CA ASP A 114 9.12 4.97 5.80
C ASP A 114 9.83 4.18 4.70
N GLU A 115 10.80 4.79 4.02
CA GLU A 115 11.61 4.08 3.03
C GLU A 115 12.39 2.94 3.69
N VAL A 116 12.38 1.74 3.10
CA VAL A 116 13.14 0.61 3.66
C VAL A 116 14.58 0.67 3.18
N ILE A 117 15.50 0.96 4.11
CA ILE A 117 16.91 1.13 3.79
C ILE A 117 17.66 -0.21 3.80
N THR A 118 17.31 -1.16 4.67
CA THR A 118 17.99 -2.48 4.78
C THR A 118 17.05 -3.56 5.32
N GLY A 119 17.22 -4.81 4.87
CA GLY A 119 16.54 -5.98 5.44
C GLY A 119 15.10 -6.21 5.00
N ALA A 120 14.58 -5.44 4.03
CA ALA A 120 13.31 -5.75 3.37
C ALA A 120 13.42 -7.03 2.53
N PRO A 121 12.29 -7.71 2.31
CA PRO A 121 12.16 -8.67 1.23
C PRO A 121 12.62 -8.12 -0.12
N GLU A 122 13.12 -9.00 -0.98
CA GLU A 122 13.48 -8.65 -2.35
C GLU A 122 12.20 -8.48 -3.18
N ILE A 123 11.81 -7.22 -3.41
CA ILE A 123 10.63 -6.88 -4.23
C ILE A 123 11.10 -6.48 -5.62
N ASN A 124 10.79 -7.31 -6.61
CA ASN A 124 11.14 -7.01 -8.00
C ASN A 124 10.16 -6.00 -8.60
N LEU A 125 10.60 -4.74 -8.73
CA LEU A 125 9.81 -3.66 -9.31
C LEU A 125 9.83 -3.63 -10.85
N GLN A 126 10.53 -4.56 -11.50
CA GLN A 126 10.50 -4.66 -12.96
C GLN A 126 9.10 -5.11 -13.39
N SER A 127 8.46 -4.31 -14.23
CA SER A 127 7.25 -4.72 -14.93
C SER A 127 7.50 -6.04 -15.67
N PRO A 128 6.53 -6.97 -15.70
CA PRO A 128 6.60 -8.09 -16.64
C PRO A 128 6.86 -7.49 -18.02
N SER A 129 7.99 -7.82 -18.63
CA SER A 129 8.25 -7.50 -20.02
C SER A 129 7.09 -8.09 -20.83
N ASP A 130 6.42 -7.26 -21.63
CA ASP A 130 5.45 -7.71 -22.64
C ASP A 130 6.06 -8.75 -23.59
#